data_AF-A0A7G9SUX8-F1
#
_entry.id   AF-A0A7G9SUX8-F1
#
_cell.length_a   1.000
_cell.length_b   1.000
_cell.length_c   1.000
_cell.angle_alpha   90.00
_cell.angle_beta   90.00
_cell.angle_gamma   90.00
#
_symmetry.space_group_name_H-M   'P 1'
#
loop_
_entity.id
_entity.type
_entity.pdbx_description
1 polymer ?
#
loop_
_entity_poly.entity_id
_entity_poly.type
_entity_poly.pdbx_seq_one_letter_code
_entity_poly.pdbx_strand_id
1 'polypeptide(L)' 'MAPSKTSHLFAPRKANDRTPVTREAIEADMEAFQQAGGKIEVLGTTRSLHRIDGDAPAPAAPAKPTPSRSR' A
#
# COMPACT_ATOMS: atom_id res chain seq x y z
N MET A 1 46.37 0.75 0.83
CA MET A 1 45.87 -0.49 1.44
C MET A 1 44.34 -0.37 1.48
N ALA A 2 43.63 -1.12 0.62
CA ALA A 2 42.19 -0.97 0.48
C ALA A 2 41.45 -1.48 1.74
N PRO A 3 40.36 -0.82 2.18
CA PRO A 3 39.61 -1.29 3.34
C PRO A 3 38.98 -2.66 3.05
N SER A 4 39.46 -3.69 3.74
CA SER A 4 39.10 -5.12 3.53
C SER A 4 37.71 -5.51 4.09
N LYS A 5 36.92 -4.58 4.63
CA LYS A 5 35.63 -4.90 5.25
C LYS A 5 34.53 -3.91 4.87
N THR A 6 33.50 -4.42 4.21
CA THR A 6 32.25 -3.73 3.81
C THR A 6 31.22 -3.63 4.94
N SER A 7 31.54 -4.10 6.15
CA SER A 7 30.62 -4.12 7.31
C SER A 7 30.05 -2.76 7.69
N HIS A 8 30.72 -1.67 7.33
CA HIS A 8 30.27 -0.30 7.60
C HIS A 8 29.09 0.13 6.70
N LEU A 9 28.85 -0.56 5.57
CA LEU A 9 27.71 -0.31 4.69
C LEU A 9 26.38 -0.80 5.29
N PHE A 10 26.44 -1.72 6.24
CA PHE A 10 25.28 -2.30 6.92
C PHE A 10 25.12 -1.79 8.35
N ALA A 11 25.68 -0.61 8.65
CA ALA A 11 25.49 0.00 9.97
C ALA A 11 23.97 0.08 10.28
N PRO A 12 23.53 -0.38 11.46
CA PRO A 12 22.14 -0.31 11.84
C PRO A 12 21.69 1.15 11.78
N ARG A 13 20.59 1.39 11.07
CA ARG A 13 19.99 2.72 10.99
C ARG A 13 19.69 3.18 12.41
N LYS A 14 20.02 4.44 12.73
CA LYS A 14 19.65 5.06 14.01
C LYS A 14 18.16 4.78 14.26
N ALA A 15 17.84 4.40 15.50
CA ALA A 15 16.46 4.20 15.90
C ALA A 15 15.68 5.44 15.49
N ASN A 16 14.69 5.24 14.64
CA ASN A 16 13.92 6.35 14.10
C ASN A 16 13.06 6.86 15.26
N ASP A 17 13.27 8.11 15.68
CA ASP A 17 12.40 8.84 16.64
C ASP A 17 11.05 9.09 15.97
N ARG A 18 10.37 8.02 15.58
CA ARG A 18 9.02 8.09 15.06
C ARG A 18 8.14 8.38 16.26
N THR A 19 7.60 9.60 16.28
CA THR A 19 6.39 9.86 17.05
C THR A 19 5.40 8.73 16.76
N PRO A 20 4.83 8.10 17.81
CA PRO A 20 3.86 7.04 17.62
C PRO A 20 2.72 7.58 16.77
N VAL A 21 2.40 6.86 15.69
CA VAL A 21 1.29 7.20 14.81
C VAL A 21 0.01 6.83 15.55
N THR A 22 -0.58 7.82 16.23
CA THR A 22 -1.88 7.66 16.88
C THR A 22 -2.98 8.18 15.97
N ARG A 23 -4.21 7.75 16.25
CA ARG A 23 -5.37 8.19 15.47
C ARG A 23 -5.59 9.69 15.62
N GLU A 24 -5.44 10.21 16.83
CA GLU A 24 -5.64 11.61 17.17
C GLU A 24 -4.63 12.50 16.43
N ALA A 25 -3.38 12.06 16.32
CA ALA A 25 -2.36 12.77 15.56
C ALA A 25 -2.71 12.83 14.06
N ILE A 26 -3.21 11.73 13.48
CA ILE A 26 -3.66 11.71 12.08
C ILE A 26 -4.84 12.66 11.88
N GLU A 27 -5.83 12.65 12.77
CA GLU A 27 -7.00 13.53 12.67
C GLU A 27 -6.59 15.01 12.71
N ALA A 28 -5.71 15.40 13.65
CA ALA A 28 -5.17 16.76 13.73
C ALA A 28 -4.41 17.17 12.45
N ASP A 29 -3.58 16.28 11.90
CA ASP A 29 -2.83 16.53 10.66
C ASP A 29 -3.77 16.67 9.45
N MET A 30 -4.85 15.88 9.37
CA MET A 30 -5.85 16.00 8.32
C MET A 30 -6.64 17.31 8.38
N GLU A 31 -6.96 17.79 9.58
CA GLU A 31 -7.59 19.10 9.78
C GLU A 31 -6.66 20.23 9.38
N ALA A 32 -5.41 20.21 9.85
CA ALA A 32 -4.40 21.20 9.49
C ALA A 32 -4.17 21.26 7.97
N PHE A 33 -4.11 20.10 7.31
CA PHE A 33 -3.97 20.01 5.86
C PHE A 33 -5.16 20.64 5.12
N GLN A 34 -6.40 20.39 5.58
CA GLN A 34 -7.60 20.99 5.00
C GLN A 34 -7.65 22.52 5.21
N GLN A 35 -7.30 23.00 6.41
CA GLN A 35 -7.25 24.44 6.72
C GLN A 35 -6.21 25.18 5.86
N ALA A 36 -5.11 24.52 5.50
CA ALA A 36 -4.11 25.05 4.58
C ALA A 36 -4.58 25.07 3.11
N GLY A 37 -5.80 24.64 2.81
CA GLY A 37 -6.35 24.55 1.45
C GLY A 37 -5.95 23.26 0.71
N GLY A 38 -5.39 22.28 1.42
CA GLY A 38 -5.04 20.98 0.88
C GLY A 38 -6.28 20.16 0.53
N LYS A 39 -6.23 19.47 -0.60
CA LYS A 39 -7.27 18.52 -1.04
C LYS A 39 -6.64 17.19 -1.37
N ILE A 40 -7.13 16.12 -0.77
CA ILE A 40 -6.70 14.76 -1.09
C ILE A 40 -7.61 14.25 -2.20
N GLU A 41 -7.06 14.13 -3.41
CA GLU A 41 -7.75 13.51 -4.54
C GLU A 41 -7.32 12.05 -4.64
N VAL A 42 -8.30 11.15 -4.76
CA VAL A 42 -8.03 9.72 -4.93
C VAL A 42 -7.73 9.45 -6.41
N LEU A 43 -6.44 9.35 -6.73
CA LEU A 43 -5.98 9.02 -8.08
C LEU A 43 -6.10 7.51 -8.34
N GLY A 44 -7.30 7.09 -8.76
CA GLY A 44 -7.59 5.72 -9.17
C GLY A 44 -7.91 4.75 -8.03
N THR A 45 -8.20 3.50 -8.38
CA THR A 45 -8.53 2.44 -7.41
C THR A 45 -7.28 1.66 -7.02
N THR A 46 -6.77 1.85 -5.80
CA THR A 46 -5.73 0.96 -5.24
C THR A 46 -6.38 -0.38 -4.88
N ARG A 47 -5.98 -1.48 -5.53
CA ARG A 47 -6.42 -2.82 -5.14
C ARG A 47 -5.75 -3.19 -3.81
N SER A 48 -6.53 -3.36 -2.75
CA SER A 48 -6.06 -3.92 -1.48
C SER A 48 -5.89 -5.43 -1.59
N LEU A 49 -4.74 -5.96 -1.15
CA LEU A 49 -4.56 -7.40 -0.98
C LEU A 49 -5.30 -7.83 0.29
N HIS A 50 -6.32 -8.67 0.15
CA HIS A 50 -6.99 -9.29 1.29
C HIS A 50 -6.21 -10.54 1.72
N ARG A 51 -6.15 -10.78 3.03
CA ARG A 51 -5.72 -12.09 3.54
C ARG A 51 -6.72 -13.13 3.04
N ILE A 52 -6.23 -14.13 2.34
CA ILE A 52 -7.01 -15.30 1.98
C ILE A 52 -6.93 -16.22 3.19
N ASP A 53 -7.96 -16.17 4.05
CA ASP A 53 -8.19 -17.28 4.96
C ASP A 53 -8.62 -18.46 4.08
N GLY A 54 -7.96 -19.61 4.26
CA GLY A 54 -7.90 -20.72 3.29
C GLY A 54 -9.20 -21.51 3.05
N ASP A 55 -10.37 -20.88 3.16
CA ASP A 55 -11.67 -21.52 2.94
C ASP A 55 -12.61 -20.66 2.08
N ALA A 56 -12.05 -20.05 1.03
CA ALA A 56 -12.85 -19.42 -0.01
C ALA A 56 -13.20 -20.47 -1.10
N PRO A 57 -14.48 -20.74 -1.39
CA PRO A 57 -14.85 -21.59 -2.52
C PRO A 57 -14.36 -20.95 -3.83
N ALA A 58 -13.84 -21.80 -4.73
CA ALA A 58 -13.18 -21.38 -5.95
C ALA A 58 -14.03 -20.41 -6.80
N PRO A 59 -13.43 -19.36 -7.38
CA PRO A 59 -14.17 -18.45 -8.25
C PRO A 59 -14.67 -19.19 -9.49
N ALA A 60 -15.95 -18.98 -9.82
CA ALA A 60 -16.56 -19.55 -11.02
C ALA A 60 -15.80 -19.09 -12.28
N ALA A 61 -15.44 -20.06 -13.13
CA ALA A 61 -14.71 -19.79 -14.36
C ALA A 61 -15.49 -18.84 -15.29
N PRO A 62 -14.81 -17.93 -16.02
CA PRO A 62 -15.47 -17.03 -16.94
C PRO A 62 -16.14 -17.81 -18.08
N ALA A 63 -17.39 -17.45 -18.40
CA ALA A 63 -18.16 -18.05 -19.48
C ALA A 63 -17.46 -17.81 -20.83
N LYS A 64 -17.29 -18.88 -21.62
CA LYS A 64 -16.71 -18.79 -22.97
C LYS A 64 -17.71 -18.05 -23.89
N PRO A 65 -17.24 -17.13 -24.76
CA PRO A 65 -18.12 -16.43 -25.69
C PRO A 65 -18.71 -17.42 -26.71
N THR A 66 -20.03 -17.40 -26.85
CA THR A 66 -20.78 -18.18 -27.84
C THR A 66 -20.50 -17.61 -29.25
N PRO A 67 -20.05 -18.40 -30.23
CA PRO A 67 -19.88 -17.89 -31.58
C PRO A 67 -21.25 -17.59 -32.20
N SER A 68 -21.51 -16.30 -32.45
CA SER A 68 -22.62 -15.83 -33.28
C SER A 68 -22.40 -16.32 -34.71
N ARG A 69 -23.29 -17.18 -35.20
CA ARG A 69 -23.28 -17.64 -36.59
C ARG A 69 -23.91 -16.55 -37.46
N SER A 70 -23.07 -15.75 -38.12
CA SER A 70 -23.54 -14.88 -39.21
C SER A 70 -24.13 -15.75 -40.31
N ARG A 71 -25.36 -15.43 -40.70
CA ARG A 71 -26.06 -15.99 -41.86
C ARG A 71 -25.50 -15.40 -43.15
#